data_AF-A0A7S0ZXZ4-F1
#
_entry.id   AF-A0A7S0ZXZ4-F1
#
_cell.length_a   1.000
_cell.length_b   1.000
_cell.length_c   1.000
_cell.angle_alpha   90.00
_cell.angle_beta   90.00
_cell.angle_gamma   90.00
#
_symmetry.space_group_name_H-M   'P 1'
#
loop_
_entity.id
_entity.type
_entity.pdbx_description
1 polymer ?
#
loop_
_entity_poly.entity_id
_entity_poly.type
_entity_poly.pdbx_seq_one_letter_code
_entity_poly.pdbx_strand_id
1 'polypeptide(L)'
;WIIGEYGGNGETDDQIQMYLSEIESHAKDPTNLFAGSSFFQFQTAYQKSGSELNFGVFSLGNQLVGRTGEVCGHGGCRDSLPVMCLSSTLPTDPGTLNHRAEAVASAWGGQVFSVKMCTDTKSKASNVTVV
;
A
#
# COMPACT_ATOMS: atom_id res chain seq x y z
N TRP A 1 24.33 -0.08 -1.49
CA TRP A 1 23.58 0.87 -0.64
C TRP A 1 22.12 0.84 -1.07
N ILE A 2 21.20 1.26 -0.22
CA ILE A 2 19.75 1.27 -0.50
C ILE A 2 19.15 2.63 -0.19
N ILE A 3 18.01 2.94 -0.80
CA ILE A 3 17.09 3.96 -0.30
C ILE A 3 16.21 3.27 0.73
N GLY A 4 16.30 3.71 1.99
CA GLY A 4 15.53 3.08 3.07
C GLY A 4 14.03 3.25 2.92
N GLU A 5 13.59 4.38 2.37
CA GLU A 5 12.18 4.76 2.29
C GLU A 5 11.89 5.59 1.03
N TYR A 6 10.97 5.11 0.19
CA TYR A 6 10.35 5.85 -0.91
C TYR A 6 8.85 5.95 -0.65
N GLY A 7 8.33 7.18 -0.60
CA GLY A 7 6.94 7.43 -0.19
C GLY A 7 5.95 7.71 -1.32
N GLY A 8 6.41 8.17 -2.49
CA GLY A 8 5.53 8.55 -3.60
C GLY A 8 4.44 9.58 -3.24
N ASN A 9 4.69 10.43 -2.24
CA ASN A 9 3.71 11.37 -1.70
C ASN A 9 3.60 12.62 -2.59
N GLY A 10 2.41 12.91 -3.12
CA GLY A 10 2.20 14.00 -4.08
C GLY A 10 2.76 13.73 -5.47
N GLU A 11 3.07 12.47 -5.80
CA GLU A 11 3.54 12.04 -7.12
C GLU A 11 2.37 11.45 -7.92
N THR A 12 2.37 11.68 -9.24
CA THR A 12 1.41 11.05 -10.15
C THR A 12 1.77 9.59 -10.43
N ASP A 13 0.80 8.84 -10.95
CA ASP A 13 1.01 7.45 -11.39
C ASP A 13 2.20 7.31 -12.35
N ASP A 14 2.37 8.25 -13.29
CA ASP A 14 3.48 8.27 -14.25
C ASP A 14 4.83 8.50 -13.56
N GLN A 15 4.88 9.41 -12.59
CA GLN A 15 6.11 9.69 -11.83
C GLN A 15 6.53 8.47 -11.00
N ILE A 16 5.57 7.83 -10.33
CA ILE A 16 5.84 6.62 -9.54
C ILE A 16 6.38 5.50 -10.44
N GLN A 17 5.74 5.25 -11.59
CA GLN A 17 6.18 4.21 -12.52
C GLN A 17 7.57 4.50 -13.10
N MET A 18 7.85 5.75 -13.46
CA MET A 18 9.15 6.19 -13.92
C MET A 18 10.23 5.95 -12.86
N TYR A 19 10.02 6.43 -11.62
CA TYR A 19 11.00 6.25 -10.54
C TYR A 19 11.22 4.78 -10.18
N LEU A 20 10.18 3.96 -10.18
CA LEU A 20 10.33 2.52 -9.96
C LEU A 20 11.15 1.83 -11.06
N SER A 21 10.93 2.23 -12.31
CA SER A 21 11.72 1.73 -13.44
C SER A 21 13.20 2.12 -13.32
N GLU A 22 13.49 3.35 -12.88
CA GLU A 22 14.85 3.81 -12.63
C GLU A 22 15.51 3.09 -11.44
N ILE A 23 14.79 2.96 -10.32
CA ILE A 23 15.25 2.22 -9.14
C ILE A 23 15.62 0.78 -9.53
N GLU A 24 14.76 0.10 -10.30
CA GLU A 24 15.01 -1.25 -10.77
C GLU A 24 16.20 -1.31 -11.73
N SER A 25 16.29 -0.39 -12.69
CA SER A 25 17.42 -0.30 -13.62
C SER A 25 18.75 -0.15 -12.89
N HIS A 26 18.83 0.79 -11.93
CA HIS A 26 20.03 0.99 -11.12
C HIS A 26 20.35 -0.20 -10.22
N ALA A 27 19.34 -0.89 -9.68
CA ALA A 27 19.54 -2.05 -8.81
C ALA A 27 19.98 -3.30 -9.59
N LYS A 28 19.65 -3.39 -10.89
CA LYS A 28 20.03 -4.49 -11.78
C LYS A 28 21.38 -4.28 -12.45
N ASP A 29 21.93 -3.06 -12.45
CA ASP A 29 23.24 -2.75 -13.02
C ASP A 29 24.36 -3.37 -12.17
N PRO A 30 25.12 -4.36 -12.68
CA PRO A 30 26.18 -5.02 -11.92
C PRO A 30 27.38 -4.10 -11.62
N THR A 31 27.48 -2.94 -12.28
CA THR A 31 28.52 -1.94 -12.02
C THR A 31 28.13 -0.95 -10.93
N ASN A 32 26.86 -0.95 -10.52
CA ASN A 32 26.33 -0.07 -9.48
C ASN A 32 26.25 -0.81 -8.14
N LEU A 33 26.66 -0.15 -7.06
CA LEU A 33 26.51 -0.69 -5.69
C LEU A 33 25.10 -0.49 -5.12
N PHE A 34 24.20 0.17 -5.85
CA PHE A 34 22.82 0.36 -5.45
C PHE A 34 22.05 -0.97 -5.48
N ALA A 35 21.30 -1.26 -4.42
CA ALA A 35 20.58 -2.52 -4.26
C ALA A 35 19.05 -2.34 -4.24
N GLY A 36 18.54 -1.11 -4.41
CA GLY A 36 17.10 -0.82 -4.50
C GLY A 36 16.56 0.07 -3.39
N SER A 37 15.23 0.06 -3.26
CA SER A 37 14.47 0.90 -2.34
C SER A 37 13.37 0.11 -1.63
N SER A 38 12.89 0.61 -0.49
CA SER A 38 11.68 0.11 0.18
C SER A 38 10.59 1.18 0.20
N PHE A 39 9.33 0.77 0.04
CA PHE A 39 8.20 1.69 0.16
C PHE A 39 7.90 2.04 1.61
N PHE A 40 7.86 3.32 1.93
CA PHE A 40 7.30 3.84 3.17
C PHE A 40 5.90 4.37 2.88
N GLN A 41 4.83 3.67 3.24
CA GLN A 41 4.72 2.38 3.93
C GLN A 41 3.72 1.50 3.19
N PHE A 42 3.74 0.17 3.36
CA PHE A 42 2.80 -0.70 2.63
C PHE A 42 1.33 -0.28 2.83
N GLN A 43 0.93 -0.05 4.07
CA GLN A 43 -0.39 0.50 4.42
C GLN A 43 -0.22 1.70 5.36
N THR A 44 -1.15 2.65 5.32
CA THR A 44 -1.21 3.72 6.31
C THR A 44 -1.32 3.14 7.72
N ALA A 45 -0.46 3.57 8.64
CA ALA A 45 -0.49 3.10 10.03
C ALA A 45 -1.74 3.64 10.75
N TYR A 46 -2.39 2.79 11.56
CA TYR A 46 -3.69 3.11 12.17
C TYR A 46 -3.64 4.29 13.17
N GLN A 47 -2.47 4.61 13.73
CA GLN A 47 -2.30 5.76 14.63
C GLN A 47 -2.11 7.09 13.88
N LYS A 48 -1.92 7.06 12.56
CA LYS A 48 -1.71 8.28 11.76
C LYS A 48 -3.01 9.07 11.64
N SER A 49 -2.86 10.38 11.47
CA SER A 49 -3.97 11.32 11.27
C SER A 49 -3.51 12.49 10.39
N GLY A 50 -4.46 13.34 9.99
CA GLY A 50 -4.15 14.50 9.15
C GLY A 50 -3.50 14.11 7.83
N SER A 51 -2.45 14.84 7.42
CA SER A 51 -1.71 14.59 6.18
C SER A 51 -0.98 13.25 6.17
N GLU A 52 -0.67 12.67 7.33
CA GLU A 52 0.06 11.40 7.42
C GLU A 52 -0.79 10.20 6.98
N LEU A 53 -2.11 10.39 6.79
CA LEU A 53 -3.00 9.38 6.22
C LEU A 53 -2.63 9.03 4.77
N ASN A 54 -1.84 9.89 4.11
CA ASN A 54 -1.42 9.72 2.72
C ASN A 54 -0.14 8.92 2.51
N PHE A 55 0.56 8.50 3.56
CA PHE A 55 1.89 7.88 3.39
C PHE A 55 1.84 6.40 2.98
N GLY A 56 0.69 5.74 3.05
CA GLY A 56 0.56 4.33 2.67
C GLY A 56 0.52 4.13 1.15
N VAL A 57 1.04 3.02 0.63
CA VAL A 57 0.68 2.52 -0.71
C VAL A 57 -0.81 2.19 -0.74
N PHE A 58 -1.32 1.60 0.35
CA PHE A 58 -2.75 1.44 0.63
C PHE A 58 -3.18 2.33 1.80
N SER A 59 -4.40 2.86 1.76
CA SER A 59 -5.05 3.45 2.92
C SER A 59 -5.77 2.38 3.75
N LEU A 60 -6.18 2.77 4.96
CA LEU A 60 -7.11 1.97 5.76
C LEU A 60 -8.53 2.25 5.29
N GLY A 61 -9.25 1.20 4.92
CA GLY A 61 -10.66 1.23 4.63
C GLY A 61 -11.52 1.41 5.89
N ASN A 62 -12.82 1.43 5.70
CA ASN A 62 -13.83 1.68 6.75
C ASN A 62 -14.30 0.42 7.49
N GLN A 63 -13.92 -0.77 7.03
CA GLN A 63 -14.36 -2.04 7.62
C GLN A 63 -13.28 -2.63 8.54
N LEU A 64 -13.67 -2.93 9.78
CA LEU A 64 -12.87 -3.72 10.72
C LEU A 64 -13.04 -5.21 10.41
N VAL A 65 -11.96 -5.93 10.11
CA VAL A 65 -12.00 -7.39 9.90
C VAL A 65 -11.67 -8.19 11.14
N GLY A 66 -11.04 -7.53 12.12
CA GLY A 66 -10.69 -8.16 13.37
C GLY A 66 -9.81 -7.27 14.20
N ARG A 67 -9.23 -7.86 15.23
CA ARG A 67 -8.24 -7.21 16.08
C ARG A 67 -7.06 -8.16 16.24
N THR A 68 -5.87 -7.61 16.42
CA THR A 68 -4.70 -8.43 16.77
C THR A 68 -4.90 -9.04 18.16
N GLY A 69 -4.06 -10.00 18.52
CA GLY A 69 -3.82 -10.29 19.94
C GLY A 69 -3.15 -9.09 20.64
N GLU A 70 -2.80 -9.28 21.90
CA GLU A 70 -1.93 -8.35 22.62
C GLU A 70 -0.60 -8.19 21.88
N VAL A 71 -0.18 -6.94 21.64
CA VAL A 71 1.07 -6.65 20.92
C VAL A 71 2.05 -6.04 21.91
N CYS A 72 3.13 -6.77 22.18
CA CYS A 72 4.18 -6.35 23.11
C CYS A 72 5.40 -5.80 22.38
N GLY A 73 5.96 -4.72 22.90
CA GLY A 73 7.22 -4.13 22.43
C GLY A 73 8.07 -3.62 23.60
N HIS A 74 9.13 -2.87 23.30
CA HIS A 74 10.03 -2.32 24.32
C HIS A 74 9.36 -1.40 25.35
N GLY A 75 8.16 -0.89 25.07
CA GLY A 75 7.37 -0.05 25.98
C GLY A 75 6.25 -0.80 26.73
N GLY A 76 6.30 -2.13 26.78
CA GLY A 76 5.24 -2.96 27.34
C GLY A 76 4.24 -3.42 26.29
N CYS A 77 3.13 -3.98 26.78
CA CYS A 77 2.10 -4.56 25.93
C CYS A 77 0.96 -3.58 25.72
N ARG A 78 0.45 -3.55 24.50
CA ARG A 78 -0.71 -2.76 24.11
C ARG A 78 -1.89 -3.69 23.91
N ASP A 79 -3.07 -3.20 24.29
CA ASP A 79 -4.34 -3.81 23.96
C ASP A 79 -4.43 -4.09 22.45
N SER A 80 -5.24 -5.08 22.10
CA SER A 80 -5.50 -5.49 20.71
C SER A 80 -5.64 -4.31 19.75
N LEU A 81 -4.91 -4.35 18.63
CA LEU A 81 -4.89 -3.30 17.60
C LEU A 81 -5.93 -3.59 16.51
N PRO A 82 -6.59 -2.58 15.92
CA PRO A 82 -7.56 -2.81 14.88
C PRO A 82 -6.89 -3.34 13.60
N VAL A 83 -7.49 -4.37 13.00
CA VAL A 83 -7.14 -4.83 11.65
C VAL A 83 -8.24 -4.35 10.72
N MET A 84 -7.91 -3.36 9.90
CA MET A 84 -8.82 -2.77 8.93
C MET A 84 -8.62 -3.40 7.56
N CYS A 85 -9.67 -3.38 6.76
CA CYS A 85 -9.55 -3.59 5.33
C CYS A 85 -8.63 -2.56 4.69
N LEU A 86 -7.98 -2.94 3.59
CA LEU A 86 -7.20 -2.01 2.77
C LEU A 86 -8.10 -1.34 1.73
N SER A 87 -7.74 -0.12 1.36
CA SER A 87 -8.28 0.61 0.22
C SER A 87 -7.11 1.09 -0.65
N SER A 88 -7.25 1.01 -1.98
CA SER A 88 -6.26 1.58 -2.89
C SER A 88 -6.41 3.08 -3.09
N THR A 89 -7.54 3.67 -2.70
CA THR A 89 -7.74 5.12 -2.77
C THR A 89 -7.24 5.80 -1.50
N LEU A 90 -6.29 6.72 -1.64
CA LEU A 90 -5.77 7.55 -0.55
C LEU A 90 -6.68 8.77 -0.27
N PRO A 91 -6.86 9.18 1.00
CA PRO A 91 -7.91 10.14 1.38
C PRO A 91 -7.60 11.61 1.09
N THR A 92 -6.34 12.00 0.93
CA THR A 92 -5.93 13.42 0.92
C THR A 92 -5.47 13.93 -0.44
N ASP A 93 -5.32 13.04 -1.42
CA ASP A 93 -4.79 13.38 -2.73
C ASP A 93 -5.92 13.35 -3.80
N PRO A 94 -6.08 14.39 -4.64
CA PRO A 94 -7.11 14.40 -5.67
C PRO A 94 -6.67 13.63 -6.94
N GLY A 95 -7.62 12.99 -7.61
CA GLY A 95 -7.41 12.40 -8.94
C GLY A 95 -6.32 11.32 -8.96
N THR A 96 -5.41 11.39 -9.93
CA THR A 96 -4.33 10.40 -10.15
C THR A 96 -3.22 10.43 -9.08
N LEU A 97 -3.38 11.21 -8.02
CA LEU A 97 -2.40 11.29 -6.92
C LEU A 97 -2.72 10.30 -5.79
N ASN A 98 -3.92 9.71 -5.79
CA ASN A 98 -4.38 8.83 -4.71
C ASN A 98 -4.42 7.34 -5.06
N HIS A 99 -3.87 6.94 -6.21
CA HIS A 99 -3.87 5.58 -6.74
C HIS A 99 -2.48 4.94 -6.70
N ARG A 100 -1.73 5.20 -5.61
CA ARG A 100 -0.34 4.73 -5.45
C ARG A 100 -0.24 3.21 -5.59
N ALA A 101 -1.19 2.46 -5.06
CA ALA A 101 -1.19 0.99 -5.19
C ALA A 101 -1.23 0.54 -6.66
N GLU A 102 -2.07 1.18 -7.48
CA GLU A 102 -2.20 0.92 -8.92
C GLU A 102 -0.92 1.29 -9.66
N ALA A 103 -0.33 2.45 -9.38
CA ALA A 103 0.92 2.89 -9.99
C ALA A 103 2.08 1.93 -9.69
N VAL A 104 2.22 1.51 -8.43
CA VAL A 104 3.25 0.56 -8.00
C VAL A 104 3.06 -0.81 -8.65
N ALA A 105 1.82 -1.32 -8.71
CA ALA A 105 1.55 -2.59 -9.37
C ALA A 105 1.87 -2.52 -10.87
N SER A 106 1.48 -1.42 -11.53
CA SER A 106 1.65 -1.23 -12.98
C SER A 106 3.13 -1.17 -13.39
N ALA A 107 4.00 -0.60 -12.54
CA ALA A 107 5.44 -0.52 -12.80
C ALA A 107 6.10 -1.89 -13.07
N TRP A 108 5.54 -2.98 -12.50
CA TRP A 108 6.01 -4.35 -12.72
C TRP A 108 5.03 -5.21 -13.53
N GLY A 109 4.15 -4.59 -14.32
CA GLY A 109 3.15 -5.29 -15.15
C GLY A 109 2.05 -5.99 -14.33
N GLY A 110 1.89 -5.60 -13.07
CA GLY A 110 0.84 -6.07 -12.18
C GLY A 110 -0.41 -5.20 -12.23
N GLN A 111 -1.41 -5.58 -11.43
CA GLN A 111 -2.67 -4.85 -11.29
C GLN A 111 -3.26 -5.03 -9.89
N VAL A 112 -3.99 -4.02 -9.42
CA VAL A 112 -4.73 -4.07 -8.16
C VAL A 112 -6.16 -4.52 -8.44
N PHE A 113 -6.62 -5.55 -7.73
CA PHE A 113 -7.97 -6.07 -7.85
C PHE A 113 -8.82 -5.64 -6.66
N SER A 114 -9.78 -4.75 -6.88
CA SER A 114 -10.72 -4.30 -5.85
C SER A 114 -11.56 -5.45 -5.26
N VAL A 115 -11.87 -6.48 -6.05
CA VAL A 115 -12.59 -7.69 -5.58
C VAL A 115 -11.80 -8.53 -4.57
N LYS A 116 -10.48 -8.33 -4.47
CA LYS A 116 -9.60 -8.95 -3.48
C LYS A 116 -9.43 -8.10 -2.22
N MET A 117 -9.88 -6.84 -2.26
CA MET A 117 -10.04 -6.03 -1.05
C MET A 117 -11.32 -6.45 -0.34
N CYS A 118 -11.46 -6.06 0.93
CA CYS A 118 -12.75 -6.25 1.59
C CYS A 118 -13.79 -5.48 0.79
N THR A 119 -14.64 -6.22 0.11
CA THR A 119 -15.82 -5.67 -0.50
C THR A 119 -16.87 -5.56 0.58
N ASP A 120 -17.67 -4.50 0.56
CA ASP A 120 -18.94 -4.42 1.30
C ASP A 120 -19.90 -5.50 0.75
N THR A 121 -19.61 -6.77 0.98
CA THR A 121 -20.42 -7.89 0.52
C THR A 121 -21.48 -8.21 1.57
N LYS A 122 -22.55 -7.41 1.54
CA LYS A 122 -23.90 -7.99 1.50
C LYS A 122 -24.24 -8.46 0.07
N SER A 123 -23.29 -8.94 -0.71
CA SER A 123 -23.57 -9.51 -2.03
C SER A 123 -23.69 -11.02 -1.84
N LYS A 124 -24.94 -11.49 -1.94
CA LYS A 124 -25.28 -12.92 -1.99
C LYS A 124 -24.37 -13.60 -3.01
N ALA A 125 -23.71 -14.68 -2.58
CA ALA A 125 -23.01 -15.58 -3.49
C ALA A 125 -23.99 -16.07 -4.56
N SER A 126 -23.75 -15.69 -5.82
CA SER A 126 -24.33 -16.39 -6.95
C SER A 126 -23.35 -17.48 -7.36
N ASN A 127 -23.82 -18.72 -7.31
CA ASN A 127 -23.08 -19.91 -7.74
C ASN A 127 -22.58 -19.72 -9.17
N VAL A 128 -21.27 -19.75 -9.38
CA VAL A 128 -20.67 -19.89 -10.72
C VAL A 128 -20.09 -21.30 -10.81
N THR A 129 -20.74 -22.13 -11.61
CA THR A 129 -20.23 -23.42 -12.07
C THR A 129 -19.19 -23.16 -13.16
N VAL A 130 -18.01 -23.77 -13.05
CA VAL A 130 -17.00 -23.78 -14.12
C VAL A 130 -17.24 -25.01 -14.97
N VAL A 131 -17.37 -24.82 -16.29
CA VAL A 131 -17.39 -25.87 -17.33
C VAL A 131 -15.95 -26.15 -17.75
#